data_AF-A0A9P0EED2-F1
#
_entry.id   AF-A0A9P0EED2-F1
#
_cell.length_a   1.000
_cell.length_b   1.000
_cell.length_c   1.000
_cell.angle_alpha   90.00
_cell.angle_beta   90.00
_cell.angle_gamma   90.00
#
_symmetry.space_group_name_H-M   'P 1'
#
loop_
_entity.id
_entity.type
_entity.pdbx_description
1 polymer ?
#
loop_
_entity_poly.entity_id
_entity_poly.type
_entity_poly.pdbx_seq_one_letter_code
_entity_poly.pdbx_strand_id
1 'polypeptide(L)'
;MTYSVAPPNYDGGLHVAPHNQIAGQGVLTLPNDPSQVAYIGDPESSFLFAMDTAEISDEGHRSVYPGNTQTIVMQIPTVDNMVPDHTVLHSGPCVSKDYTRLRSIGF
;
A
#
# COMPACT_ATOMS: atom_id res chain seq x y z
N MET A 1 6.16 13.73 -9.13
CA MET A 1 5.00 12.91 -8.75
C MET A 1 4.34 12.42 -10.02
N THR A 2 4.05 11.13 -10.07
CA THR A 2 3.48 10.42 -11.22
C THR A 2 2.36 9.53 -10.71
N TYR A 3 1.36 9.24 -11.54
CA TYR A 3 0.30 8.29 -11.20
C TYR A 3 0.04 7.35 -12.37
N SER A 4 -0.43 6.16 -12.05
CA SER A 4 -0.96 5.20 -12.99
C SER A 4 -2.41 4.85 -12.62
N VAL A 5 -3.14 4.34 -13.60
CA VAL A 5 -4.52 3.92 -13.42
C VAL A 5 -4.56 2.41 -13.60
N ALA A 6 -4.81 1.69 -12.51
CA ALA A 6 -5.07 0.26 -12.55
C ALA A 6 -6.53 0.04 -13.00
N PRO A 7 -6.77 -0.76 -14.06
CA PRO A 7 -8.12 -1.12 -14.48
C PRO A 7 -8.91 -1.84 -13.37
N PRO A 8 -10.24 -1.95 -13.50
CA PRO A 8 -11.03 -2.85 -12.66
C PRO A 8 -10.52 -4.30 -12.75
N ASN A 9 -10.60 -5.04 -11.65
CA ASN A 9 -10.19 -6.45 -11.57
C ASN A 9 -8.75 -6.72 -12.08
N TYR A 10 -7.83 -5.80 -11.79
CA TYR A 10 -6.47 -5.86 -12.28
C TYR A 10 -5.51 -6.55 -11.29
N ASP A 11 -4.65 -7.42 -11.80
CA ASP A 11 -3.54 -8.02 -11.06
C ASP A 11 -2.23 -7.41 -11.52
N GLY A 12 -1.57 -6.66 -10.63
CA GLY A 12 -0.27 -6.05 -10.88
C GLY A 12 0.90 -7.03 -10.74
N GLY A 13 0.63 -8.27 -10.29
CA GLY A 13 1.65 -9.30 -10.10
C GLY A 13 2.60 -9.00 -8.95
N LEU A 14 3.56 -9.92 -8.76
CA LEU A 14 4.67 -9.76 -7.82
C LEU A 14 5.70 -8.79 -8.40
N HIS A 15 6.10 -7.80 -7.60
CA HIS A 15 7.11 -6.83 -7.96
C HIS A 15 7.71 -6.16 -6.73
N VAL A 16 8.94 -5.69 -6.87
CA VAL A 16 9.50 -4.67 -5.98
C VAL A 16 8.89 -3.32 -6.41
N ALA A 17 8.30 -2.59 -5.47
CA ALA A 17 7.82 -1.23 -5.72
C ALA A 17 8.99 -0.36 -6.20
N PRO A 18 9.03 0.08 -7.48
CA PRO A 18 10.17 0.84 -7.99
C PRO A 18 10.36 2.19 -7.30
N HIS A 19 9.28 2.71 -6.70
CA HIS A 19 9.22 3.91 -5.88
C HIS A 19 8.11 3.74 -4.84
N ASN A 20 8.09 4.61 -3.83
CA ASN A 20 7.07 4.65 -2.77
C ASN A 20 5.69 4.94 -3.35
N GLN A 21 4.71 4.06 -3.08
CA GLN A 21 3.40 4.11 -3.74
C GLN A 21 2.25 4.27 -2.75
N ILE A 22 1.25 5.06 -3.12
CA ILE A 22 -0.06 5.11 -2.45
C ILE A 22 -1.16 4.62 -3.39
N ALA A 23 -2.07 3.78 -2.89
CA ALA A 23 -3.27 3.35 -3.60
C ALA A 23 -4.52 3.47 -2.70
N GLY A 24 -5.67 3.84 -3.28
CA GLY A 24 -6.94 3.94 -2.54
C GLY A 24 -7.62 2.60 -2.25
N GLN A 25 -7.36 1.58 -3.07
CA GLN A 25 -7.91 0.23 -2.88
C GLN A 25 -6.86 -0.79 -3.29
N GLY A 26 -6.82 -1.94 -2.64
CA GLY A 26 -5.95 -3.02 -3.05
C GLY A 26 -5.82 -4.13 -2.02
N VAL A 27 -5.22 -5.23 -2.46
CA VAL A 27 -4.78 -6.34 -1.64
C VAL A 27 -3.28 -6.49 -1.89
N LEU A 28 -2.46 -6.30 -0.86
CA LEU A 28 -1.03 -6.58 -0.91
C LEU A 28 -0.72 -7.85 -0.13
N THR A 29 0.07 -8.74 -0.74
CA THR A 29 0.55 -9.97 -0.10
C THR A 29 2.05 -10.10 -0.23
N LEU A 30 2.72 -10.61 0.80
CA LEU A 30 4.14 -10.92 0.76
C LEU A 30 4.36 -12.34 0.17
N PRO A 31 5.34 -12.53 -0.73
CA PRO A 31 5.60 -13.84 -1.35
C PRO A 31 6.04 -14.89 -0.32
N ASN A 32 6.82 -14.48 0.67
CA ASN A 32 7.38 -15.37 1.69
C ASN A 32 6.45 -15.61 2.89
N ASP A 33 5.38 -14.83 3.01
CA ASP A 33 4.35 -15.03 4.02
C ASP A 33 2.97 -14.56 3.49
N PRO A 34 2.29 -15.42 2.72
CA PRO A 34 0.99 -15.07 2.14
C PRO A 34 -0.12 -14.93 3.18
N SER A 35 0.15 -15.24 4.46
CA SER A 35 -0.80 -14.96 5.55
C SER A 35 -0.83 -13.47 5.93
N GLN A 36 0.21 -12.71 5.59
CA GLN A 36 0.28 -11.27 5.78
C GLN A 36 -0.41 -10.57 4.61
N VAL A 37 -1.68 -10.25 4.81
CA VAL A 37 -2.51 -9.58 3.80
C VAL A 37 -2.88 -8.18 4.28
N ALA A 38 -2.41 -7.16 3.56
CA ALA A 38 -2.89 -5.79 3.73
C ALA A 38 -4.02 -5.53 2.76
N TYR A 39 -5.20 -5.20 3.27
CA TYR A 39 -6.38 -4.93 2.46
C TYR A 39 -7.01 -3.59 2.82
N ILE A 40 -7.33 -2.81 1.80
CA ILE A 40 -8.22 -1.66 1.92
C ILE A 40 -9.37 -1.82 0.93
N GLY A 41 -10.59 -1.82 1.47
CA GLY A 41 -11.83 -1.94 0.71
C GLY A 41 -12.58 -0.64 0.48
N ASP A 42 -12.32 0.39 1.31
CA ASP A 42 -12.97 1.70 1.25
C ASP A 42 -12.01 2.78 0.74
N PRO A 43 -12.08 3.12 -0.56
CA PRO A 43 -11.18 4.09 -1.17
C PRO A 43 -11.46 5.55 -0.77
N GLU A 44 -12.59 5.85 -0.14
CA GLU A 44 -12.91 7.23 0.26
C GLU A 44 -12.20 7.65 1.54
N SER A 45 -11.71 6.70 2.33
CA SER A 45 -11.26 6.98 3.69
C SER A 45 -9.94 6.35 4.10
N SER A 46 -9.34 5.57 3.21
CA SER A 46 -8.19 4.74 3.53
C SER A 46 -7.27 4.62 2.33
N PHE A 47 -5.97 4.57 2.58
CA PHE A 47 -4.94 4.45 1.56
C PHE A 47 -3.91 3.40 1.96
N LEU A 48 -3.53 2.54 1.02
CA LEU A 48 -2.40 1.64 1.15
C LEU A 48 -1.14 2.40 0.80
N PHE A 49 -0.12 2.30 1.64
CA PHE A 49 1.22 2.80 1.35
C PHE A 49 2.18 1.62 1.26
N ALA A 50 2.87 1.49 0.12
CA ALA A 50 3.79 0.39 -0.15
C ALA A 50 5.20 0.92 -0.40
N MET A 51 6.17 0.34 0.30
CA MET A 51 7.60 0.62 0.18
C MET A 51 8.38 -0.69 0.32
N ASP A 52 9.00 -1.13 -0.77
CA ASP A 52 9.88 -2.29 -0.76
C ASP A 52 11.32 -1.81 -0.67
N THR A 53 11.87 -1.77 0.53
CA THR A 53 13.27 -1.37 0.73
C THR A 53 14.19 -2.54 0.38
N ALA A 54 15.19 -2.30 -0.47
CA ALA A 54 16.16 -3.32 -0.90
C ALA A 54 16.95 -3.96 0.27
N GLU A 55 16.94 -3.36 1.45
CA GLU A 55 17.58 -3.91 2.66
C GLU A 55 16.77 -5.04 3.31
N ILE A 56 15.45 -5.11 3.06
CA ILE A 56 14.50 -6.00 3.76
C ILE A 56 13.66 -6.84 2.78
N SER A 57 13.41 -6.34 1.57
CA SER A 57 12.46 -6.91 0.61
C SER A 57 13.10 -7.09 -0.77
N ASP A 58 13.66 -8.29 -1.02
CA ASP A 58 14.26 -8.63 -2.32
C ASP A 58 13.21 -8.91 -3.40
N GLU A 59 12.08 -9.51 -3.02
CA GLU A 59 11.02 -9.91 -3.95
C GLU A 59 9.86 -8.90 -4.00
N GLY A 60 9.77 -8.01 -3.02
CA GLY A 60 8.71 -7.02 -2.92
C GLY A 60 7.39 -7.60 -2.42
N HIS A 61 6.31 -7.23 -3.11
CA HIS A 61 4.95 -7.67 -2.79
C HIS A 61 4.15 -7.92 -4.06
N ARG A 62 3.03 -8.63 -3.93
CA ARG A 62 2.03 -8.73 -5.00
C ARG A 62 0.89 -7.77 -4.75
N SER A 63 0.55 -6.98 -5.77
CA SER A 63 -0.60 -6.06 -5.74
C SER A 63 -1.77 -6.61 -6.56
N VAL A 64 -2.94 -6.71 -5.95
CA VAL A 64 -4.20 -7.01 -6.64
C VAL A 64 -5.21 -5.89 -6.39
N TYR A 65 -5.89 -5.45 -7.44
CA TYR A 65 -6.91 -4.39 -7.44
C TYR A 65 -8.27 -5.00 -7.79
N PRO A 66 -8.99 -5.60 -6.82
CA PRO A 66 -10.20 -6.38 -7.08
C PRO A 66 -11.46 -5.52 -7.29
N GLY A 67 -11.31 -4.19 -7.29
CA GLY A 67 -12.43 -3.27 -7.45
C GLY A 67 -13.12 -3.38 -8.81
N ASN A 68 -14.42 -3.09 -8.82
CA ASN A 68 -15.20 -2.94 -10.06
C ASN A 68 -14.98 -1.58 -10.74
N THR A 69 -14.18 -0.71 -10.15
CA THR A 69 -13.80 0.60 -10.70
C THR A 69 -12.29 0.72 -10.74
N GLN A 70 -11.79 1.68 -11.52
CA GLN A 70 -10.35 1.93 -11.61
C GLN A 70 -9.76 2.34 -10.26
N THR A 71 -8.52 1.91 -9.99
CA THR A 71 -7.76 2.38 -8.83
C THR A 71 -6.64 3.30 -9.30
N ILE A 72 -6.50 4.46 -8.67
CA ILE A 72 -5.34 5.34 -8.88
C ILE A 72 -4.21 4.87 -7.97
N VAL A 73 -3.05 4.64 -8.56
CA VAL A 73 -1.80 4.33 -7.85
C VAL A 73 -0.86 5.50 -8.08
N MET A 74 -0.46 6.15 -6.99
CA MET A 74 0.37 7.35 -7.02
C MET A 74 1.78 7.00 -6.54
N GLN A 75 2.79 7.39 -7.31
CA GLN A 75 4.18 7.37 -6.86
C GLN A 75 4.49 8.70 -6.17
N ILE A 76 4.84 8.62 -4.90
CA ILE A 76 5.10 9.78 -4.06
C ILE A 76 6.61 9.96 -3.91
N PRO A 77 7.15 11.12 -4.28
CA PRO A 77 8.55 11.42 -4.03
C PRO A 77 8.76 11.57 -2.52
N THR A 78 9.78 10.90 -2.00
CA THR A 78 10.30 11.13 -0.65
C THR A 78 11.70 11.71 -0.76
N VAL A 79 12.19 12.33 0.31
CA VAL A 79 13.55 12.87 0.35
C VAL A 79 14.53 11.71 0.08
N ASP A 80 15.36 11.87 -0.96
CA ASP A 80 16.34 10.89 -1.40
C ASP A 80 15.78 9.48 -1.69
N ASN A 81 14.49 9.39 -2.02
CA ASN A 81 13.73 8.13 -2.14
C ASN A 81 13.74 7.24 -0.88
N MET A 82 14.09 7.81 0.28
CA MET A 82 14.14 7.08 1.55
C MET A 82 12.75 6.92 2.17
N VAL A 83 12.64 5.98 3.11
CA VAL A 83 11.46 5.83 3.96
C VAL A 83 11.31 7.06 4.86
N PRO A 84 10.19 7.80 4.82
CA PRO A 84 9.95 8.91 5.74
C PRO A 84 10.04 8.45 7.20
N ASP A 85 10.44 9.37 8.07
CA ASP A 85 10.44 9.11 9.51
C ASP A 85 9.03 8.71 9.98
N HIS A 86 8.94 7.60 10.71
CA HIS A 86 7.68 7.01 11.13
C HIS A 86 7.86 6.18 12.41
N THR A 87 6.76 5.95 13.10
CA THR A 87 6.71 5.02 14.24
C THR A 87 6.00 3.75 13.81
N VAL A 88 6.69 2.61 13.92
CA VAL A 88 6.08 1.29 13.73
C VAL A 88 5.18 0.98 14.93
N LEU A 89 3.88 0.80 14.69
CA LEU A 89 2.92 0.49 15.75
C LEU A 89 3.03 -0.97 16.22
N HIS A 90 3.17 -1.90 15.27
CA HIS A 90 3.41 -3.33 15.48
C HIS A 90 3.82 -4.00 14.17
N SER A 91 4.24 -5.26 14.23
CA SER A 91 4.49 -6.08 13.04
C SER A 91 3.18 -6.56 12.39
N GLY A 92 3.23 -6.81 11.09
CA GLY A 92 2.10 -7.32 10.29
C GLY A 92 1.16 -6.23 9.75
N PRO A 93 0.11 -6.61 8.99
CA PRO A 93 -0.85 -5.68 8.42
C PRO A 93 -1.54 -4.81 9.47
N CYS A 94 -1.86 -3.56 9.10
CA CYS A 94 -2.71 -2.69 9.90
C CYS A 94 -4.10 -3.32 10.08
N VAL A 95 -4.62 -3.25 11.30
CA VAL A 95 -5.99 -3.63 11.65
C VAL A 95 -6.87 -2.39 11.79
N SER A 96 -8.19 -2.59 11.82
CA SER A 96 -9.15 -1.46 11.92
C SER A 96 -8.88 -0.48 13.06
N LYS A 97 -8.31 -0.96 14.16
CA LYS A 97 -7.98 -0.12 15.32
C LYS A 97 -6.87 0.89 15.03
N ASP A 98 -5.98 0.61 14.08
CA ASP A 98 -4.82 1.44 13.79
C ASP A 98 -5.21 2.69 12.99
N TYR A 99 -6.14 2.54 12.04
CA TYR A 99 -6.59 3.66 11.20
C TYR A 99 -7.87 4.34 11.69
N THR A 100 -8.67 3.71 12.57
CA THR A 100 -9.86 4.37 13.15
C THR A 100 -9.50 5.59 14.00
N ARG A 101 -8.32 5.61 14.65
CA ARG A 101 -7.84 6.76 15.42
C ARG A 101 -7.64 8.03 14.58
N LEU A 102 -7.38 7.90 13.28
CA LEU A 102 -7.22 9.05 12.38
C LEU A 102 -8.56 9.77 12.13
N ARG A 103 -9.71 9.11 12.33
CA ARG A 103 -11.03 9.75 12.19
C ARG A 103 -11.47 10.54 13.43
N SER A 104 -10.86 10.33 14.60
CA SER A 104 -11.20 11.09 15.82
C SER A 104 -10.45 12.41 15.97
N ILE A 105 -9.43 12.65 15.13
CA ILE A 105 -8.84 13.97 14.91
C ILE A 105 -9.63 14.63 13.78
N GLY A 106 -10.80 15.17 14.12
CA GLY A 106 -11.63 15.93 13.19
C GLY A 106 -10.88 17.13 12.63
N PHE A 107 -10.89 17.25 11.30
CA PHE A 107 -10.70 18.52 10.60
C PHE A 107 -12.07 19.09 10.24
#